data_AF-A0A150NYA8-F1
#
_entry.id   AF-A0A150NYA8-F1
#
_cell.length_a   1.000
_cell.length_b   1.000
_cell.length_c   1.000
_cell.angle_alpha   90.00
_cell.angle_beta   90.00
_cell.angle_gamma   90.00
#
_symmetry.space_group_name_H-M   'P 1'
#
loop_
_entity.id
_entity.type
_entity.pdbx_description
1 polymer ?
#
loop_
_entity_poly.entity_id
_entity_poly.type
_entity_poly.pdbx_seq_one_letter_code
_entity_poly.pdbx_strand_id
1 'polypeptide(L)' 'MKKWLRKSFFSEDVMVVCETDKAVELPEEIVCLGIWKEKIYGISKVTVYVR' A
#
# COMPACT_ATOMS: atom_id res chain seq x y z
N MET A 1 21.88 9.37 4.68
CA MET A 1 21.10 8.12 4.78
C MET A 1 19.92 8.15 3.79
N LYS A 2 20.12 7.95 2.47
CA LYS A 2 19.03 7.74 1.47
C LYS A 2 19.57 7.01 0.23
N LYS A 3 20.08 5.78 0.39
CA LYS A 3 20.69 4.99 -0.72
C LYS A 3 19.64 4.19 -1.53
N TRP A 4 18.38 4.18 -1.11
CA TRP A 4 17.32 3.32 -1.64
C TRP A 4 16.40 3.98 -2.69
N LEU A 5 16.52 5.29 -2.94
CA LEU A 5 15.67 6.01 -3.91
C LEU A 5 16.04 5.78 -5.39
N ARG A 6 17.11 5.03 -5.69
CA ARG A 6 17.71 4.97 -7.03
C ARG A 6 17.38 3.75 -7.88
N LYS A 7 16.53 2.84 -7.40
CA LYS A 7 15.98 1.75 -8.22
C LYS A 7 14.46 1.82 -8.13
N SER A 8 13.77 1.84 -9.26
CA SER A 8 12.31 1.68 -9.31
C SER A 8 11.98 0.34 -8.67
N PHE A 9 11.61 0.35 -7.40
CA PHE A 9 11.33 -0.88 -6.64
C PHE A 9 10.04 -1.55 -7.11
N PHE A 10 9.21 -0.79 -7.80
CA PHE A 10 7.94 -1.22 -8.36
C PHE A 10 7.90 -0.97 -9.86
N SER A 11 7.14 -1.83 -10.57
CA SER A 11 6.72 -1.59 -11.95
C SER A 11 5.77 -0.39 -12.02
N GLU A 12 5.56 0.17 -13.21
CA GLU A 12 4.56 1.23 -13.42
C GLU A 12 3.15 0.74 -13.10
N ASP A 13 2.81 -0.49 -13.47
CA ASP A 13 1.48 -1.10 -13.25
C ASP A 13 1.39 -1.94 -11.96
N VAL A 14 2.18 -1.62 -10.93
CA VAL A 14 2.15 -2.41 -9.69
C VAL A 14 0.81 -2.23 -8.95
N MET A 15 0.31 -3.32 -8.37
CA MET A 15 -0.76 -3.30 -7.38
C MET A 15 -0.25 -3.98 -6.11
N VAL A 16 -0.24 -3.24 -4.99
CA VAL A 16 0.15 -3.76 -3.68
C VAL A 16 -1.11 -3.98 -2.86
N VAL A 17 -1.34 -5.22 -2.43
CA VAL A 17 -2.49 -5.59 -1.60
C VAL A 17 -1.99 -5.89 -0.19
N CYS A 18 -2.43 -5.10 0.78
CA CYS A 18 -2.14 -5.29 2.20
C CYS A 18 -3.37 -5.90 2.87
N GLU A 19 -3.20 -7.04 3.54
CA GLU A 19 -4.19 -7.58 4.47
C GLU A 19 -3.71 -7.37 5.90
N THR A 20 -4.56 -6.80 6.73
CA THR A 20 -4.27 -6.44 8.12
C THR A 20 -5.48 -6.72 9.01
N ASP A 21 -5.32 -6.66 10.34
CA ASP A 21 -6.48 -6.55 11.23
C ASP A 21 -7.24 -5.24 10.97
N LYS A 22 -8.56 -5.25 11.14
CA LYS A 22 -9.43 -4.10 10.85
C LYS A 22 -9.11 -2.83 11.63
N ALA A 23 -8.41 -2.93 12.76
CA ALA A 23 -8.01 -1.78 13.57
C ALA A 23 -6.72 -1.10 13.08
N VAL A 24 -6.01 -1.71 12.11
CA VAL A 24 -4.74 -1.16 11.60
C VAL A 24 -5.04 -0.04 10.61
N GLU A 25 -4.49 1.13 10.87
CA GLU A 25 -4.57 2.29 9.98
C GLU A 25 -3.28 2.41 9.17
N LEU A 26 -3.38 2.25 7.85
CA LEU A 26 -2.28 2.45 6.91
C LEU A 26 -2.32 3.89 6.38
N PRO A 27 -1.16 4.51 6.10
CA PRO A 27 -1.09 5.89 5.61
C PRO A 27 -1.64 6.02 4.18
N GLU A 28 -2.26 7.16 3.84
CA GLU A 28 -2.83 7.38 2.51
C GLU A 28 -1.80 7.25 1.37
N GLU A 29 -0.53 7.59 1.65
CA GLU A 29 0.58 7.52 0.70
C GLU A 29 1.80 6.79 1.28
N ILE A 30 2.43 5.94 0.47
CA ILE A 30 3.70 5.27 0.77
C ILE A 30 4.64 5.41 -0.43
N VAL A 31 5.71 6.18 -0.28
CA VAL A 31 6.70 6.46 -1.35
C VAL A 31 6.05 7.11 -2.58
N CYS A 32 5.63 6.31 -3.55
CA CYS A 32 5.00 6.75 -4.80
C CYS A 32 3.69 6.00 -5.07
N LEU A 33 3.12 5.37 -4.03
CA LEU A 33 1.86 4.65 -4.10
C LEU A 33 0.81 5.35 -3.25
N GLY A 34 -0.41 5.43 -3.76
CA GLY A 34 -1.60 5.90 -3.05
C GLY A 34 -2.65 4.81 -2.88
N ILE A 35 -3.51 4.93 -1.87
CA ILE A 35 -4.63 3.99 -1.68
C ILE A 35 -5.64 4.16 -2.82
N TRP A 36 -5.88 3.08 -3.57
CA TRP A 36 -6.96 3.00 -4.54
C TRP A 36 -8.26 2.52 -3.90
N LYS A 37 -8.17 1.55 -2.99
CA LYS A 37 -9.32 0.91 -2.38
C LYS A 37 -9.01 0.39 -0.99
N GLU A 38 -9.95 0.56 -0.08
CA GLU A 38 -9.94 -0.09 1.22
C GLU A 38 -11.26 -0.82 1.46
N LYS A 39 -11.20 -2.02 2.04
CA LYS A 39 -12.39 -2.77 2.40
C LYS A 39 -12.17 -3.69 3.60
N ILE A 40 -13.12 -3.64 4.54
CA ILE A 40 -13.16 -4.52 5.71
C ILE A 40 -13.99 -5.77 5.39
N TYR A 41 -13.47 -6.92 5.76
CA TYR A 41 -14.10 -8.23 5.69
C TYR A 41 -14.00 -8.92 7.06
N GLY A 42 -15.04 -8.77 7.89
CA GLY A 42 -15.05 -9.31 9.25
C GLY A 42 -13.99 -8.64 10.14
N ILE A 43 -12.96 -9.38 10.52
CA ILE A 43 -11.83 -8.87 11.31
C ILE A 43 -10.64 -8.43 10.46
N SER A 44 -10.62 -8.74 9.16
CA SER A 44 -9.55 -8.33 8.26
C SER A 44 -9.91 -7.03 7.53
N LYS A 45 -8.91 -6.21 7.23
CA LYS A 45 -8.99 -5.05 6.34
C LYS A 45 -7.99 -5.20 5.21
N VAL A 46 -8.49 -5.09 3.99
CA VAL A 46 -7.73 -5.16 2.76
C VAL A 46 -7.59 -3.74 2.20
N THR A 47 -6.35 -3.26 2.09
CA THR A 47 -6.01 -1.96 1.51
C THR A 47 -5.16 -2.18 0.27
N VAL A 48 -5.58 -1.60 -0.84
CA VAL A 48 -4.93 -1.72 -2.15
C VAL A 48 -4.27 -0.41 -2.50
N TYR A 49 -2.96 -0.46 -2.72
CA TYR A 49 -2.13 0.64 -3.20
C TYR A 49 -1.78 0.45 -4.67
N VAL A 50 -1.85 1.55 -5.42
CA VAL A 50 -1.40 1.65 -6.81
C VAL A 50 -0.53 2.89 -6.96
N ARG A 51 0.18 3.01 -8.08
CA ARG A 51 1.01 4.18 -8.40
C ARG A 51 0.20 5.37 -8.88
#